data_AF-A0A377D8W2-F1
#
_entry.id   AF-A0A377D8W2-F1
#
_cell.length_a   1.000
_cell.length_b   1.000
_cell.length_c   1.000
_cell.angle_alpha   90.00
_cell.angle_beta   90.00
_cell.angle_gamma   90.00
#
_symmetry.space_group_name_H-M   'P 1'
#
loop_
_entity.id
_entity.type
_entity.pdbx_description
1 polymer ?
#
loop_
_entity_poly.entity_id
_entity_poly.type
_entity_poly.pdbx_seq_one_letter_code
_entity_poly.pdbx_strand_id
1 'polypeptide(L)'
;MAQNNADRLVIDGGRATGKTILNLVNAGNSASGMATTGKGIQVVEAINGATTEEGAFVQGNRLQAGAFNYSLNRDSDESWYLRSENAYRAEVPLYASMLTQAMDYDRILAGSRSHQTGVNGENNSVRLSIQGGHLGHDNNGGIARGATPESSGSYGFVRLEGDLLRTEGCRYVSDDRGVWCRRPFFR
;
A
#
# COMPACT_ATOMS: atom_id res chain seq x y z
N MET A 1 -9.70 20.74 19.51
CA MET A 1 -10.22 21.19 18.20
C MET A 1 -9.02 21.59 17.36
N ALA A 2 -8.77 20.93 16.23
CA ALA A 2 -7.63 21.28 15.38
C ALA A 2 -7.95 22.60 14.67
N GLN A 3 -7.25 23.66 15.06
CA GLN A 3 -7.29 24.95 14.37
C GLN A 3 -6.67 24.73 12.98
N ASN A 4 -7.48 24.81 11.93
CA ASN A 4 -6.96 24.85 10.57
C ASN A 4 -6.36 26.24 10.35
N ASN A 5 -5.05 26.36 10.55
CA ASN A 5 -4.29 27.58 10.29
C ASN A 5 -4.05 27.69 8.78
N ALA A 6 -5.04 28.17 8.05
CA ALA A 6 -4.93 28.49 6.64
C ALA A 6 -4.94 30.00 6.44
N ASP A 7 -4.18 30.46 5.44
CA ASP A 7 -4.27 31.85 4.97
C ASP A 7 -5.67 32.10 4.42
N ARG A 8 -6.16 33.33 4.64
CA ARG A 8 -7.52 33.71 4.25
C ARG A 8 -7.55 35.08 3.59
N LEU A 9 -8.23 35.15 2.45
CA LEU A 9 -8.62 36.39 1.81
C LEU A 9 -9.94 36.88 2.43
N VAL A 10 -9.95 38.08 3.00
CA VAL A 10 -11.17 38.69 3.56
C VAL A 10 -11.70 39.74 2.60
N ILE A 11 -12.98 39.65 2.28
CA ILE A 11 -13.72 40.60 1.44
C ILE A 11 -14.68 41.36 2.35
N ASP A 12 -14.43 42.65 2.52
CA ASP A 12 -15.19 43.54 3.39
C ASP A 12 -16.15 44.40 2.56
N GLY A 13 -17.41 43.98 2.51
CA GLY A 13 -18.46 44.58 1.68
C GLY A 13 -18.29 44.37 0.17
N GLY A 14 -19.18 44.97 -0.61
CA GLY A 14 -19.13 44.94 -2.07
C GLY A 14 -19.51 43.60 -2.71
N ARG A 15 -19.12 43.42 -3.98
CA ARG A 15 -19.41 42.22 -4.77
C ARG A 15 -18.16 41.73 -5.50
N ALA A 16 -17.71 40.53 -5.20
CA ALA A 16 -16.65 39.84 -5.93
C ALA A 16 -17.23 39.17 -7.17
N THR A 17 -16.82 39.67 -8.33
CA THR A 17 -17.23 39.18 -9.66
C THR A 17 -15.99 38.82 -10.49
N GLY A 18 -16.21 38.23 -11.68
CA GLY A 18 -15.12 37.86 -12.58
C GLY A 18 -14.52 36.49 -12.24
N LYS A 19 -13.21 36.33 -12.43
CA LYS A 19 -12.51 35.06 -12.20
C LYS A 19 -11.13 35.30 -11.60
N THR A 20 -10.97 34.96 -10.33
CA THR A 20 -9.69 35.00 -9.61
C THR A 20 -9.18 33.58 -9.43
N ILE A 21 -7.93 33.34 -9.76
CA ILE A 21 -7.30 32.03 -9.60
C ILE A 21 -6.61 31.99 -8.23
N LEU A 22 -7.01 31.05 -7.38
CA LEU A 22 -6.36 30.77 -6.10
C LEU A 22 -5.37 29.62 -6.28
N ASN A 23 -4.08 29.92 -6.11
CA ASN A 23 -3.03 28.90 -6.06
C ASN A 23 -2.80 28.50 -4.60
N LEU A 24 -3.20 27.28 -4.24
CA LEU A 24 -3.17 26.82 -2.87
C LEU A 24 -2.05 25.80 -2.68
N VAL A 25 -1.26 25.97 -1.64
CA VAL A 25 -0.16 25.07 -1.30
C VAL A 25 -0.33 24.55 0.12
N ASN A 26 -0.07 23.26 0.32
CA ASN A 26 0.03 22.72 1.67
C ASN A 26 1.40 23.11 2.25
N ALA A 27 1.41 23.95 3.29
CA ALA A 27 2.64 24.42 3.94
C ALA A 27 3.31 23.36 4.85
N GLY A 28 2.76 22.14 4.94
CA GLY A 28 3.42 20.97 5.56
C GLY A 28 3.48 21.00 7.10
N ASN A 29 2.90 22.01 7.74
CA ASN A 29 2.98 22.24 9.19
C ASN A 29 1.66 21.99 9.95
N SER A 30 0.58 21.66 9.24
CA SER A 30 -0.77 21.60 9.81
C SER A 30 -1.45 20.30 9.43
N ALA A 31 -2.45 19.91 10.23
CA ALA A 31 -3.33 18.75 10.06
C ALA A 31 -4.12 18.68 8.72
N SER A 32 -3.70 19.44 7.71
CA SER A 32 -4.02 19.32 6.29
C SER A 32 -3.50 17.98 5.76
N GLY A 33 -4.26 16.96 6.07
CA GLY A 33 -4.07 15.57 5.68
C GLY A 33 -5.21 14.68 6.16
N MET A 34 -6.22 15.28 6.81
CA MET A 34 -7.40 14.63 7.35
C MET A 34 -8.64 15.09 6.58
N ALA A 35 -9.67 14.25 6.59
CA ALA A 35 -10.97 14.61 6.06
C ALA A 35 -11.47 15.89 6.73
N THR A 36 -11.91 16.87 5.94
CA THR A 36 -12.58 18.06 6.44
C THR A 36 -13.97 17.68 6.93
N THR A 37 -14.31 18.10 8.15
CA THR A 37 -15.67 17.98 8.70
C THR A 37 -16.39 19.33 8.63
N GLY A 38 -17.71 19.32 8.52
CA GLY A 38 -18.51 20.56 8.47
C GLY A 38 -18.29 21.36 7.19
N LYS A 39 -18.08 22.68 7.30
CA LYS A 39 -17.90 23.57 6.13
C LYS A 39 -16.57 23.42 5.41
N GLY A 40 -15.55 22.90 6.09
CA GLY A 40 -14.18 22.77 5.57
C GLY A 40 -13.24 23.86 6.05
N ILE A 41 -12.15 24.08 5.31
CA ILE A 41 -11.11 25.07 5.63
C ILE A 41 -11.45 26.37 4.90
N GLN A 42 -11.79 27.43 5.63
CA GLN A 42 -12.14 28.71 5.02
C GLN A 42 -10.91 29.40 4.45
N VAL A 43 -10.94 29.74 3.17
CA VAL A 43 -9.84 30.41 2.44
C VAL A 43 -10.26 31.76 1.85
N VAL A 44 -11.56 31.98 1.65
CA VAL A 44 -12.13 33.30 1.39
C VAL A 44 -13.27 33.54 2.38
N GLU A 45 -13.25 34.69 3.04
CA GLU A 45 -14.27 35.12 3.97
C GLU A 45 -14.97 36.37 3.44
N ALA A 46 -16.29 36.30 3.30
CA ALA A 46 -17.12 37.45 2.97
C ALA A 46 -17.71 38.03 4.25
N ILE A 47 -17.40 39.29 4.56
CA ILE A 47 -17.91 40.01 5.73
C ILE A 47 -18.64 41.29 5.33
N ASN A 48 -19.38 41.88 6.29
CA ASN A 48 -20.02 43.18 6.15
C ASN A 48 -20.88 43.34 4.87
N GLY A 49 -21.62 42.29 4.52
CA GLY A 49 -22.51 42.28 3.35
C GLY A 49 -21.80 42.06 2.02
N ALA A 50 -20.54 41.60 2.02
CA ALA A 50 -19.86 41.15 0.82
C ALA A 50 -20.62 39.98 0.16
N THR A 51 -20.67 40.01 -1.17
CA THR A 51 -21.23 38.93 -1.99
C THR A 51 -20.18 38.40 -2.95
N THR A 52 -20.23 37.11 -3.30
CA THR A 52 -19.33 36.47 -4.26
C THR A 52 -20.12 35.71 -5.31
N GLU A 53 -19.75 35.81 -6.58
CA GLU A 53 -20.34 35.00 -7.65
C GLU A 53 -19.77 33.58 -7.66
N GLU A 54 -20.53 32.58 -8.12
CA GLU A 54 -20.09 31.17 -8.21
C GLU A 54 -18.84 30.96 -9.07
N GLY A 55 -18.49 31.91 -9.95
CA GLY A 55 -17.26 31.91 -10.75
C GLY A 55 -16.14 32.84 -10.25
N ALA A 56 -16.38 33.62 -9.20
CA ALA A 56 -15.48 34.67 -8.73
C ALA A 56 -14.10 34.12 -8.32
N PHE A 57 -14.07 32.89 -7.82
CA PHE A 57 -12.85 32.19 -7.43
C PHE A 57 -12.80 30.80 -8.06
N VAL A 58 -11.62 30.43 -8.57
CA VAL A 58 -11.35 29.09 -9.06
C VAL A 58 -10.04 28.58 -8.48
N GLN A 59 -9.97 27.28 -8.26
CA GLN A 59 -8.74 26.63 -7.84
C GLN A 59 -7.79 26.49 -9.02
N GLY A 60 -6.59 27.06 -8.90
CA GLY A 60 -5.58 27.08 -9.97
C GLY A 60 -4.77 25.79 -10.09
N ASN A 61 -4.61 25.07 -8.98
CA ASN A 61 -3.81 23.86 -8.91
C ASN A 61 -4.49 22.79 -8.05
N ARG A 62 -4.23 21.52 -8.34
CA ARG A 62 -4.73 20.42 -7.52
C ARG A 62 -4.07 20.45 -6.14
N LEU A 63 -4.85 20.69 -5.09
CA LEU A 63 -4.37 20.70 -3.71
C LEU A 63 -4.52 19.30 -3.11
N GLN A 64 -3.41 18.74 -2.66
CA GLN A 64 -3.35 17.39 -2.10
C GLN A 64 -2.63 17.45 -0.77
N ALA A 65 -3.21 16.77 0.22
CA ALA A 65 -2.70 16.77 1.57
C ALA A 65 -2.96 15.38 2.14
N GLY A 66 -1.88 14.65 2.42
CA GLY A 66 -2.00 13.28 2.88
C GLY A 66 -2.77 12.37 1.93
N ALA A 67 -3.77 11.68 2.49
CA ALA A 67 -4.60 10.73 1.75
C ALA A 67 -5.78 11.38 1.00
N PHE A 68 -5.92 12.70 1.02
CA PHE A 68 -7.11 13.40 0.52
C PHE A 68 -6.78 14.44 -0.57
N ASN A 69 -7.72 14.60 -1.50
CA ASN A 69 -7.76 15.73 -2.43
C ASN A 69 -8.67 16.80 -1.87
N TYR A 70 -8.32 18.07 -2.06
CA TYR A 70 -9.13 19.21 -1.65
C TYR A 70 -9.62 19.98 -2.87
N SER A 71 -10.91 20.26 -2.87
CA SER A 71 -11.59 21.11 -3.86
C SER A 71 -12.10 22.38 -3.21
N LEU A 72 -12.04 23.48 -3.96
CA LEU A 72 -12.56 24.78 -3.57
C LEU A 72 -14.07 24.84 -3.85
N ASN A 73 -14.86 25.14 -2.82
CA ASN A 73 -16.31 25.25 -2.89
C ASN A 73 -16.82 26.53 -2.24
N ARG A 74 -17.79 27.17 -2.88
CA ARG A 74 -18.56 28.27 -2.31
C ARG A 74 -19.69 27.72 -1.44
N ASP A 75 -19.98 28.38 -0.33
CA ASP A 75 -21.14 28.07 0.51
C ASP A 75 -22.19 29.19 0.48
N SER A 76 -23.31 28.99 1.17
CA SER A 76 -24.43 29.95 1.20
C SER A 76 -24.14 31.26 1.94
N ASP A 77 -23.02 31.33 2.65
CA ASP A 77 -22.54 32.51 3.38
C ASP A 77 -21.59 33.39 2.55
N GLU A 78 -21.62 33.24 1.21
CA GLU A 78 -20.77 33.95 0.26
C GLU A 78 -19.26 33.66 0.42
N SER A 79 -18.87 32.82 1.39
CA SER A 79 -17.49 32.45 1.68
C SER A 79 -17.08 31.18 0.93
N TRP A 80 -15.77 30.96 0.84
CA TRP A 80 -15.20 29.83 0.10
C TRP A 80 -14.32 28.97 0.98
N TYR A 81 -14.50 27.67 0.82
CA TYR A 81 -13.92 26.64 1.66
C TYR A 81 -13.23 25.57 0.83
N LEU A 82 -12.12 25.05 1.33
CA LEU A 82 -11.55 23.80 0.85
C LEU A 82 -12.23 22.63 1.56
N ARG A 83 -12.73 21.69 0.76
CA ARG A 83 -13.36 20.46 1.24
C ARG A 83 -12.61 19.26 0.69
N SER A 84 -12.43 18.24 1.52
CA SER A 84 -11.94 16.95 1.09
C SER A 84 -13.09 16.02 0.75
N GLU A 85 -12.90 15.19 -0.27
CA GLU A 85 -13.77 14.04 -0.50
C GLU A 85 -13.63 13.03 0.63
N ASN A 86 -14.69 12.27 0.95
CA ASN A 86 -14.64 11.23 1.98
C ASN A 86 -13.92 9.94 1.51
N ALA A 87 -13.38 9.95 0.29
CA ALA A 87 -12.67 8.84 -0.32
C ALA A 87 -11.16 9.11 -0.33
N TYR A 88 -10.38 8.10 0.05
CA TYR A 88 -8.92 8.15 -0.04
C TYR A 88 -8.46 8.25 -1.51
N ARG A 89 -7.35 8.94 -1.74
CA ARG A 89 -6.66 8.93 -3.03
C ARG A 89 -6.34 7.49 -3.45
N ALA A 90 -6.56 7.15 -4.72
CA ALA A 90 -6.43 5.79 -5.25
C ALA A 90 -5.04 5.15 -5.02
N GLU A 91 -4.00 5.95 -4.88
CA GLU A 91 -2.63 5.49 -4.64
C GLU A 91 -2.41 4.97 -3.21
N VAL A 92 -3.19 5.42 -2.23
CA VAL A 92 -3.04 5.09 -0.81
C VAL A 92 -3.26 3.60 -0.52
N PRO A 93 -4.36 2.96 -0.98
CA PRO A 93 -4.56 1.53 -0.77
C PRO A 93 -3.62 0.63 -1.59
N LEU A 94 -3.00 1.14 -2.67
CA LEU A 94 -2.07 0.35 -3.50
C LEU A 94 -0.75 0.03 -2.78
N TYR A 95 -0.32 0.84 -1.81
CA TYR A 95 0.89 0.55 -1.02
C TYR A 95 0.68 -0.61 -0.03
N ALA A 96 -0.53 -0.78 0.50
CA ALA A 96 -0.85 -1.90 1.39
C ALA A 96 -0.75 -3.25 0.67
N SER A 97 -1.02 -3.30 -0.65
CA SER A 97 -0.96 -4.52 -1.44
C SER A 97 0.43 -4.83 -2.02
N MET A 98 1.40 -3.91 -1.95
CA MET A 98 2.76 -4.20 -2.40
C MET A 98 3.46 -5.21 -1.50
N LEU A 99 3.25 -5.13 -0.18
CA LEU A 99 3.80 -6.09 0.77
C LEU A 99 3.25 -7.50 0.54
N THR A 100 1.95 -7.63 0.30
CA THR A 100 1.33 -8.93 -0.01
C THR A 100 1.78 -9.49 -1.34
N GLN A 101 1.95 -8.65 -2.36
CA GLN A 101 2.53 -9.07 -3.63
C GLN A 101 3.98 -9.54 -3.48
N ALA A 102 4.83 -8.80 -2.77
CA ALA A 102 6.22 -9.21 -2.51
C ALA A 102 6.30 -10.56 -1.79
N MET A 103 5.41 -10.81 -0.83
CA MET A 103 5.31 -12.11 -0.16
C MET A 103 4.91 -13.25 -1.09
N ASP A 104 3.92 -13.03 -1.96
CA ASP A 104 3.49 -14.02 -2.93
C ASP A 104 4.60 -14.30 -3.96
N TYR A 105 5.34 -13.27 -4.37
CA TYR A 105 6.52 -13.40 -5.21
C TYR A 105 7.63 -14.20 -4.53
N ASP A 106 8.00 -13.89 -3.30
CA ASP A 106 9.01 -14.64 -2.54
C ASP A 106 8.57 -16.08 -2.33
N ARG A 107 7.29 -16.34 -2.06
CA ARG A 107 6.73 -17.70 -1.96
C ARG A 107 6.86 -18.46 -3.28
N ILE A 108 6.61 -17.79 -4.41
CA ILE A 108 6.74 -18.37 -5.75
C ILE A 108 8.22 -18.64 -6.07
N LEU A 109 9.11 -17.68 -5.81
CA LEU A 109 10.56 -17.80 -6.03
C LEU A 109 11.18 -18.88 -5.14
N ALA A 110 10.75 -18.98 -3.89
CA ALA A 110 11.17 -20.05 -2.99
C ALA A 110 10.71 -21.44 -3.50
N GLY A 111 9.67 -21.50 -4.34
CA GLY A 111 9.23 -22.71 -5.01
C GLY A 111 8.54 -23.71 -4.08
N SER A 112 7.27 -24.03 -4.34
CA SER A 112 6.58 -25.16 -3.73
C SER A 112 6.95 -26.47 -4.43
N ARG A 113 8.20 -26.92 -4.29
CA ARG A 113 8.58 -28.30 -4.66
C ARG A 113 8.09 -29.30 -3.60
N SER A 114 6.82 -29.26 -3.24
CA SER A 114 6.25 -30.14 -2.21
C SER A 114 5.83 -31.53 -2.72
N HIS A 115 6.05 -31.85 -3.99
CA HIS A 115 5.78 -33.20 -4.51
C HIS A 115 6.72 -33.51 -5.69
N GLN A 116 8.02 -33.65 -5.42
CA GLN A 116 8.91 -34.33 -6.37
C GLN A 116 9.10 -35.77 -5.91
N THR A 117 8.18 -36.64 -6.30
CA THR A 117 8.43 -38.08 -6.37
C THR A 117 9.28 -38.31 -7.61
N GLY A 118 10.61 -38.20 -7.46
CA GLY A 118 11.54 -38.52 -8.53
C GLY A 118 11.64 -40.04 -8.67
N VAL A 119 10.95 -40.60 -9.67
CA VAL A 119 11.20 -41.97 -10.14
C VAL A 119 12.30 -41.92 -11.20
N ASN A 120 13.54 -42.12 -10.77
CA ASN A 120 14.62 -42.47 -11.69
C ASN A 120 14.83 -43.99 -11.57
N GLY A 121 15.01 -44.70 -12.68
CA GLY A 121 14.83 -46.16 -12.83
C GLY A 121 15.65 -47.06 -11.88
N GLU A 122 16.50 -46.50 -11.01
CA GLU A 122 17.28 -47.22 -10.02
C GLU A 122 17.23 -46.62 -8.61
N ASN A 123 16.51 -45.50 -8.36
CA ASN A 123 16.38 -44.89 -7.03
C ASN A 123 15.02 -44.20 -6.86
N ASN A 124 14.29 -44.49 -5.78
CA ASN A 124 13.09 -43.73 -5.38
C ASN A 124 13.46 -42.83 -4.20
N SER A 125 13.14 -41.55 -4.29
CA SER A 125 13.31 -40.62 -3.18
C SER A 125 12.01 -39.85 -2.91
N VAL A 126 11.60 -39.85 -1.64
CA VAL A 126 10.52 -39.00 -1.14
C VAL A 126 11.17 -37.85 -0.38
N ARG A 127 10.91 -36.62 -0.82
CA ARG A 127 11.38 -35.39 -0.16
C ARG A 127 10.20 -34.63 0.44
N LEU A 128 10.39 -34.13 1.65
CA LEU A 128 9.46 -33.25 2.34
C LEU A 128 10.06 -31.85 2.47
N SER A 129 9.24 -30.84 2.18
CA SER A 129 9.53 -29.44 2.48
C SER A 129 8.43 -28.86 3.37
N ILE A 130 8.79 -28.24 4.48
CA ILE A 130 7.88 -27.47 5.33
C ILE A 130 8.35 -26.02 5.31
N GLN A 131 7.41 -25.09 5.19
CA GLN A 131 7.68 -23.66 5.17
C GLN A 131 6.71 -22.95 6.11
N GLY A 132 7.20 -21.92 6.79
CA GLY A 132 6.39 -21.06 7.64
C GLY A 132 6.90 -19.63 7.56
N GLY A 133 6.00 -18.66 7.70
CA GLY A 133 6.35 -17.24 7.70
C GLY A 133 5.56 -16.47 8.74
N HIS A 134 6.10 -15.33 9.16
CA HIS A 134 5.46 -14.42 10.08
C HIS A 134 5.47 -13.00 9.53
N LEU A 135 4.41 -12.26 9.84
CA LEU A 135 4.23 -10.86 9.50
C LEU A 135 4.09 -10.06 10.79
N GLY A 136 5.01 -9.12 10.98
CA GLY A 136 4.94 -8.12 12.03
C GLY A 136 4.47 -6.79 11.45
N HIS A 137 3.53 -6.13 12.14
CA HIS A 137 3.18 -4.74 11.87
C HIS A 137 3.41 -3.94 13.14
N ASP A 138 4.27 -2.94 13.06
CA ASP A 138 4.37 -1.94 14.12
C ASP A 138 3.23 -0.95 13.87
N ASN A 139 2.40 -0.63 14.86
CA ASN A 139 1.24 0.28 14.71
C ASN A 139 1.61 1.75 14.37
N ASN A 140 2.78 1.96 13.77
CA ASN A 140 3.26 3.22 13.23
C ASN A 140 2.77 3.37 11.78
N GLY A 141 1.48 3.65 11.62
CA GLY A 141 0.89 4.09 10.37
C GLY A 141 0.57 5.58 10.48
N GLY A 142 1.16 6.41 9.61
CA GLY A 142 1.06 7.86 9.73
C GLY A 142 1.06 8.59 8.39
N ILE A 143 0.54 9.80 8.41
CA ILE A 143 0.67 10.80 7.32
C ILE A 143 1.58 11.95 7.84
N ALA A 144 2.40 11.68 8.86
CA ALA A 144 3.03 12.70 9.68
C ALA A 144 4.13 13.51 8.96
N ARG A 145 4.59 13.06 7.79
CA ARG A 145 5.71 13.67 7.04
C ARG A 145 5.46 13.91 5.54
N GLY A 146 4.21 13.98 5.09
CA GLY A 146 3.90 14.41 3.71
C GLY A 146 2.70 13.72 3.07
N ALA A 147 2.60 13.80 1.73
CA ALA A 147 1.50 13.22 0.95
C ALA A 147 1.56 11.70 0.77
N THR A 148 2.65 11.05 1.22
CA THR A 148 2.86 9.61 1.12
C THR A 148 2.52 8.92 2.43
N PRO A 149 1.59 7.96 2.44
CA PRO A 149 1.37 7.09 3.60
C PRO A 149 2.65 6.33 3.97
N GLU A 150 3.08 6.40 5.23
CA GLU A 150 4.16 5.56 5.76
C GLU A 150 3.56 4.38 6.53
N SER A 151 3.93 3.16 6.16
CA SER A 151 3.61 1.92 6.88
C SER A 151 4.87 1.07 6.91
N SER A 152 5.26 0.65 8.12
CA SER A 152 6.40 -0.25 8.34
C SER A 152 5.90 -1.64 8.73
N GLY A 153 6.29 -2.64 7.96
CA GLY A 153 6.03 -4.05 8.24
C GLY A 153 7.32 -4.85 8.16
N SER A 154 7.40 -5.94 8.94
CA SER A 154 8.49 -6.91 8.85
C SER A 154 7.95 -8.24 8.34
N TYR A 155 8.75 -8.90 7.51
CA TYR A 155 8.46 -10.21 6.96
C TYR A 155 9.66 -11.13 7.21
N GLY A 156 9.37 -12.31 7.75
CA GLY A 156 10.36 -13.38 7.91
C GLY A 156 9.75 -14.71 7.50
N PHE A 157 10.53 -15.55 6.83
CA PHE A 157 10.14 -16.91 6.52
C PHE A 157 11.27 -17.89 6.82
N VAL A 158 10.88 -19.11 7.14
CA VAL A 158 11.77 -20.23 7.36
C VAL A 158 11.31 -21.41 6.52
N ARG A 159 12.29 -22.17 6.03
CA ARG A 159 12.07 -23.36 5.22
C ARG A 159 12.97 -24.47 5.74
N LEU A 160 12.38 -25.65 5.89
CA LEU A 160 13.08 -26.87 6.23
C LEU A 160 12.80 -27.91 5.14
N GLU A 161 13.85 -28.51 4.60
CA GLU A 161 13.75 -29.56 3.59
C GLU A 161 14.53 -30.79 4.05
N GLY A 162 13.98 -31.98 3.78
CA GLY A 162 14.63 -33.24 4.10
C GLY A 162 14.14 -34.37 3.21
N ASP A 163 15.03 -35.33 2.94
CA ASP A 163 14.68 -36.58 2.27
C ASP A 163 14.11 -37.55 3.32
N LEU A 164 12.86 -37.97 3.15
CA LEU A 164 12.16 -38.88 4.06
C LEU A 164 12.50 -40.35 3.79
N LEU A 165 12.61 -40.71 2.52
CA LEU A 165 12.92 -42.08 2.09
C LEU A 165 13.84 -42.02 0.87
N ARG A 166 14.84 -42.89 0.85
CA ARG A 166 15.66 -43.17 -0.32
C ARG A 166 15.79 -44.68 -0.44
N THR A 167 15.23 -45.26 -1.50
CA THR A 167 15.43 -46.68 -1.80
C THR A 167 16.43 -46.79 -2.93
N GLU A 168 17.53 -47.50 -2.68
CA GLU A 168 18.47 -47.90 -3.71
C GLU A 168 17.93 -49.15 -4.40
N GLY A 169 17.72 -49.08 -5.72
CA GLY A 169 17.38 -50.22 -6.53
C GLY A 169 18.59 -51.15 -6.65
N CYS A 170 18.36 -52.46 -6.44
CA CYS A 170 19.33 -53.44 -6.89
C CYS A 170 19.31 -53.51 -8.42
N ARG A 171 20.49 -53.43 -9.04
CA ARG A 171 20.63 -53.88 -10.43
C ARG A 171 20.73 -55.40 -10.42
N TYR A 172 19.73 -56.08 -10.96
CA TYR A 172 19.77 -57.53 -11.13
C TYR A 172 20.75 -57.88 -12.25
N VAL A 173 21.70 -58.76 -11.95
CA VAL A 173 22.68 -59.28 -12.92
C VAL A 173 22.50 -60.79 -12.99
N SER A 174 22.28 -61.31 -14.19
CA SER A 174 22.17 -62.74 -14.46
C SER A 174 23.47 -63.26 -15.06
N ASP A 175 23.94 -64.40 -14.54
CA ASP A 175 25.06 -65.18 -15.08
C ASP A 175 24.67 -66.66 -15.09
N ASP A 176 25.51 -67.54 -15.64
CA ASP A 176 25.26 -69.00 -15.73
C ASP A 176 25.08 -69.69 -14.36
N ARG A 177 25.34 -68.97 -13.27
CA ARG A 177 25.15 -69.41 -11.87
C ARG A 177 23.89 -68.86 -11.21
N GLY A 178 23.02 -68.17 -11.94
CA GLY A 178 21.74 -67.63 -11.45
C GLY A 178 21.64 -66.11 -11.47
N VAL A 179 20.52 -65.58 -10.97
CA VAL A 179 20.23 -64.13 -10.90
C VAL A 179 20.62 -63.57 -9.54
N TRP A 180 21.44 -62.51 -9.52
CA TRP A 180 21.96 -61.90 -8.29
C TRP A 180 21.63 -60.40 -8.21
N CYS A 181 21.31 -59.93 -7.01
CA CYS A 181 20.99 -58.53 -6.67
C CYS A 181 22.30 -57.81 -6.31
N ARG A 182 22.81 -56.92 -7.17
CA ARG A 182 24.01 -56.11 -6.85
C ARG A 182 23.56 -54.82 -6.16
N ARG A 183 23.82 -54.68 -4.85
CA ARG A 183 23.68 -53.40 -4.13
C ARG A 183 24.99 -52.60 -4.24
N PRO A 184 24.95 -51.28 -4.48
CA PRO A 184 26.15 -50.46 -4.36
C PRO A 184 26.62 -50.47 -2.90
N PHE A 185 27.90 -50.74 -2.68
CA PHE A 185 28.52 -50.70 -1.36
C PHE A 185 28.82 -49.24 -1.03
N PHE A 186 28.31 -48.71 0.09
CA PHE A 186 28.63 -47.36 0.56
C PHE A 186 30.15 -47.19 0.69
N ARG A 187 30.69 -46.08 0.18
CA ARG A 187 32.06 -45.63 0.44
C ARG A 187 32.02 -44.33 1.22
#